data_AF-A0A935ZFY6-F1
#
_entry.id   AF-A0A935ZFY6-F1
#
_cell.length_a   1.000
_cell.length_b   1.000
_cell.length_c   1.000
_cell.angle_alpha   90.00
_cell.angle_beta   90.00
_cell.angle_gamma   90.00
#
_symmetry.space_group_name_H-M   'P 1'
#
loop_
_entity.id
_entity.type
_entity.pdbx_description
1 polymer ?
#
loop_
_entity_poly.entity_id
_entity_poly.type
_entity_poly.pdbx_seq_one_letter_code
_entity_poly.pdbx_strand_id
1 'polypeptide(L)'
;MRTPKALALPSLLVVAATVLSACGSTPPFLVFRSAPGEKLASVDGDPVRTRSPGYEVFPGAKAGYHFIHSPEQWKELFPGGEVPPLPTDLDFKRKMMILAVGDGKKVQGVKITKVLDTASTVHLFVRETLEGENCKSETESNAYDAVITERLDKNVQVHVEMEPGKSCGAPPSAKVMCRVGSSSSWEPKIAAQPGETVECEAVPQVNGTFAIVDQHWRFATVPAGSATKMTFSKNNTHVTFPVDGFGSYVVEFDMTDDAGRKGMGQGTAEVLPPKDNDTYVQLAWAHFDASDDPSTFPRVSLKIAEDGKPNPKVCAKDVPKKPDFCDIREQAPTVLFHLKGSREKFLVDANYMDERAKGGPYICVRTFFNGAKVADQCDDVPRPADSVWTVGLLDAKTGQIGAPPPPPPPAEEAPPSKKKK
;
A
#
# COMPACT_ATOMS: atom_id res chain seq x y z
N MET A 1 -9.34 -50.38 31.62
CA MET A 1 -9.64 -49.04 32.17
C MET A 1 -9.93 -48.11 31.00
N ARG A 2 -11.21 -47.83 30.73
CA ARG A 2 -11.67 -46.88 29.71
C ARG A 2 -12.08 -45.61 30.45
N THR A 3 -11.43 -44.50 30.14
CA THR A 3 -11.83 -43.15 30.58
C THR A 3 -13.08 -42.71 29.80
N PRO A 4 -14.08 -42.08 30.44
CA PRO A 4 -15.27 -41.61 29.74
C PRO A 4 -14.99 -40.28 29.02
N LYS A 5 -15.50 -40.15 27.80
CA LYS A 5 -15.56 -38.89 27.04
C LYS A 5 -16.59 -37.96 27.69
N ALA A 6 -16.16 -36.76 28.07
CA ALA A 6 -17.04 -35.68 28.49
C ALA A 6 -17.84 -35.16 27.28
N LEU A 7 -19.17 -35.13 27.39
CA LEU A 7 -20.04 -34.34 26.51
C LEU A 7 -19.81 -32.85 26.80
N ALA A 8 -19.43 -32.09 25.78
CA ALA A 8 -19.43 -30.64 25.83
C ALA A 8 -20.86 -30.12 25.64
N LEU A 9 -21.40 -29.41 26.63
CA LEU A 9 -22.62 -28.61 26.48
C LEU A 9 -22.31 -27.36 25.64
N PRO A 10 -23.22 -26.92 24.74
CA PRO A 10 -23.09 -25.62 24.10
C PRO A 10 -23.37 -24.51 25.13
N SER A 11 -22.43 -23.58 25.27
CA SER A 11 -22.55 -22.44 26.18
C SER A 11 -23.53 -21.41 25.62
N LEU A 12 -24.76 -21.42 26.14
CA LEU A 12 -25.77 -20.39 25.88
C LEU A 12 -25.39 -19.12 26.68
N LEU A 13 -25.03 -18.03 26.00
CA LEU A 13 -24.77 -16.74 26.65
C LEU A 13 -26.11 -16.02 26.86
N VAL A 14 -26.61 -15.96 28.10
CA VAL A 14 -27.81 -15.19 28.47
C VAL A 14 -27.38 -13.77 28.87
N VAL A 15 -27.71 -12.77 28.05
CA VAL A 15 -27.51 -11.36 28.40
C VAL A 15 -28.84 -10.80 28.92
N ALA A 16 -28.94 -10.59 30.23
CA ALA A 16 -30.08 -9.92 30.85
C ALA A 16 -29.86 -8.40 30.79
N ALA A 17 -30.53 -7.72 29.86
CA ALA A 17 -30.57 -6.26 29.84
C ALA A 17 -31.76 -5.76 30.69
N THR A 18 -31.51 -5.39 31.95
CA THR A 18 -32.49 -4.73 32.81
C THR A 18 -32.49 -3.23 32.53
N VAL A 19 -33.42 -2.75 31.69
CA VAL A 19 -33.65 -1.32 31.48
C VAL A 19 -34.58 -0.80 32.58
N LEU A 20 -34.01 -0.19 33.62
CA LEU A 20 -34.76 0.56 34.64
C LEU A 20 -35.02 1.98 34.12
N SER A 21 -36.20 2.20 33.54
CA SER A 21 -36.74 3.56 33.35
C SER A 21 -38.19 3.61 33.80
N ALA A 22 -38.53 4.66 34.54
CA ALA A 22 -39.77 4.82 35.28
C ALA A 22 -40.97 5.13 34.35
N CYS A 23 -42.12 4.56 34.70
CA CYS A 23 -43.47 4.82 34.20
C CYS A 23 -43.74 4.56 32.69
N GLY A 24 -43.71 3.28 32.33
CA GLY A 24 -44.41 2.68 31.18
C GLY A 24 -44.26 1.16 31.27
N SER A 25 -45.32 0.42 31.58
CA SER A 25 -45.25 -1.01 31.85
C SER A 25 -45.12 -1.83 30.57
N THR A 26 -43.93 -1.84 29.98
CA THR A 26 -43.56 -2.84 28.96
C THR A 26 -43.06 -4.08 29.71
N PRO A 27 -43.68 -5.26 29.56
CA PRO A 27 -43.22 -6.47 30.26
C PRO A 27 -41.75 -6.76 29.88
N PRO A 28 -40.90 -7.13 30.87
CA PRO A 28 -39.51 -7.46 30.59
C PRO A 28 -39.46 -8.65 29.62
N PHE A 29 -38.68 -8.51 28.55
CA PHE A 29 -38.45 -9.59 27.60
C PHE A 29 -36.99 -10.03 27.62
N LEU A 30 -36.76 -11.30 27.30
CA LEU A 30 -35.41 -11.87 27.19
C LEU A 30 -35.02 -11.98 25.73
N VAL A 31 -33.73 -11.79 25.44
CA VAL A 31 -33.19 -11.94 24.08
C VAL A 31 -32.15 -13.06 24.09
N PHE A 32 -32.38 -14.07 23.26
CA PHE A 32 -31.47 -15.19 23.01
C PHE A 32 -30.87 -15.01 21.62
N ARG A 33 -29.55 -14.89 21.53
CA ARG A 33 -28.83 -14.73 20.25
C ARG A 33 -28.02 -15.99 19.95
N SER A 34 -28.14 -16.56 18.76
CA SER A 34 -27.25 -17.64 18.30
C SER A 34 -25.90 -17.07 17.86
N ALA A 35 -24.85 -17.91 17.76
CA ALA A 35 -23.65 -17.51 17.02
C ALA A 35 -23.96 -17.44 15.51
N PRO A 36 -23.20 -16.67 14.70
CA PRO A 36 -23.42 -16.60 13.26
C PRO A 36 -23.41 -17.97 12.59
N GLY A 37 -24.50 -18.32 11.91
CA GLY A 37 -24.68 -19.61 11.23
C GLY A 37 -25.24 -20.75 12.08
N GLU A 38 -25.43 -20.54 13.40
CA GLU A 38 -26.08 -21.50 14.29
C GLU A 38 -27.60 -21.30 14.31
N LYS A 39 -28.33 -22.42 14.37
CA LYS A 39 -29.78 -22.42 14.56
C LYS A 39 -30.12 -22.46 16.04
N LEU A 40 -31.16 -21.74 16.41
CA LEU A 40 -31.70 -21.80 17.77
C LEU A 40 -32.50 -23.09 17.99
N ALA A 41 -32.64 -23.49 19.24
CA ALA A 41 -33.47 -24.63 19.61
C ALA A 41 -34.93 -24.40 19.18
N SER A 42 -35.58 -25.45 18.68
CA SER A 42 -37.01 -25.40 18.33
C SER A 42 -37.85 -25.21 19.59
N VAL A 43 -38.86 -24.36 19.50
CA VAL A 43 -39.89 -24.18 20.53
C VAL A 43 -41.22 -24.65 19.96
N ASP A 44 -41.91 -25.51 20.71
CA ASP A 44 -43.27 -25.95 20.37
C ASP A 44 -44.28 -24.93 20.91
N GLY A 45 -45.21 -24.51 20.05
CA GLY A 45 -46.22 -23.51 20.37
C GLY A 45 -47.12 -23.24 19.16
N ASP A 46 -48.22 -22.54 19.41
CA ASP A 46 -49.21 -22.24 18.40
C ASP A 46 -48.74 -21.06 17.53
N PRO A 47 -48.70 -21.18 16.19
CA PRO A 47 -48.29 -20.10 15.33
C PRO A 47 -49.30 -18.96 15.38
N VAL A 48 -48.83 -17.76 15.72
CA VAL A 48 -49.68 -16.58 15.74
C VAL A 48 -49.79 -16.03 14.32
N ARG A 49 -51.01 -15.70 13.90
CA ARG A 49 -51.23 -15.07 12.60
C ARG A 49 -50.62 -13.67 12.60
N THR A 50 -49.76 -13.41 11.64
CA THR A 50 -49.12 -12.11 11.42
C THR A 50 -49.44 -11.58 10.03
N ARG A 51 -49.34 -10.27 9.87
CA ARG A 51 -49.34 -9.60 8.56
C ARG A 51 -48.32 -8.46 8.57
N SER A 52 -47.77 -8.14 7.41
CA SER A 52 -46.95 -6.92 7.26
C SER A 52 -47.84 -5.67 7.31
N PRO A 53 -47.38 -4.56 7.94
CA PRO A 53 -48.11 -3.31 7.97
C PRO A 53 -48.05 -2.53 6.64
N GLY A 54 -47.22 -2.94 5.67
CA GLY A 54 -47.17 -2.35 4.33
C GLY A 54 -46.40 -1.02 4.21
N TYR A 55 -45.55 -0.67 5.17
CA TYR A 55 -44.68 0.52 5.12
C TYR A 55 -43.31 0.22 4.51
N GLU A 56 -42.76 1.19 3.77
CA GLU A 56 -41.51 1.04 3.01
C GLU A 56 -40.23 1.39 3.78
N VAL A 57 -40.24 2.26 4.82
CA VAL A 57 -39.08 2.54 5.71
C VAL A 57 -39.51 3.11 7.09
N PHE A 58 -38.84 2.75 8.20
CA PHE A 58 -38.94 3.43 9.51
C PHE A 58 -37.62 4.16 9.89
N PRO A 59 -37.27 5.26 9.21
CA PRO A 59 -36.03 5.97 9.50
C PRO A 59 -36.04 6.55 10.93
N GLY A 60 -34.93 6.44 11.64
CA GLY A 60 -34.79 7.01 12.99
C GLY A 60 -35.45 6.21 14.13
N ALA A 61 -36.02 5.03 13.85
CA ALA A 61 -36.50 4.13 14.89
C ALA A 61 -35.34 3.65 15.80
N LYS A 62 -35.58 3.62 17.11
CA LYS A 62 -34.64 3.05 18.09
C LYS A 62 -34.33 1.58 17.74
N ALA A 63 -33.05 1.21 17.76
CA ALA A 63 -32.62 -0.18 17.64
C ALA A 63 -33.26 -1.08 18.72
N GLY A 64 -33.42 -2.36 18.41
CA GLY A 64 -33.97 -3.37 19.32
C GLY A 64 -35.33 -3.92 18.88
N TYR A 65 -35.96 -4.67 19.79
CA TYR A 65 -37.24 -5.32 19.56
C TYR A 65 -38.32 -4.63 20.38
N HIS A 66 -39.39 -4.19 19.71
CA HIS A 66 -40.42 -3.34 20.30
C HIS A 66 -41.79 -3.97 20.14
N PHE A 67 -42.51 -4.06 21.25
CA PHE A 67 -43.86 -4.62 21.33
C PHE A 67 -44.84 -3.49 21.63
N ILE A 68 -45.51 -3.00 20.58
CA ILE A 68 -46.24 -1.75 20.57
C ILE A 68 -47.74 -2.04 20.76
N HIS A 69 -48.26 -1.61 21.89
CA HIS A 69 -49.63 -1.80 22.34
C HIS A 69 -50.43 -0.50 22.40
N SER A 70 -49.79 0.65 22.16
CA SER A 70 -50.45 1.94 22.16
C SER A 70 -49.78 2.95 21.22
N PRO A 71 -50.50 4.02 20.82
CA PRO A 71 -49.92 5.12 20.05
C PRO A 71 -48.77 5.86 20.76
N GLU A 72 -48.76 5.88 22.09
CA GLU A 72 -47.70 6.52 22.89
C GLU A 72 -46.40 5.75 22.76
N GLN A 73 -46.45 4.42 22.90
CA GLN A 73 -45.28 3.54 22.69
C GLN A 73 -44.73 3.68 21.28
N TRP A 74 -45.58 3.87 20.27
CA TRP A 74 -45.14 4.13 18.90
C TRP A 74 -44.32 5.42 18.78
N LYS A 75 -44.79 6.53 19.39
CA LYS A 75 -44.09 7.81 19.36
C LYS A 75 -42.74 7.76 20.07
N GLU A 76 -42.63 7.00 21.15
CA GLU A 76 -41.38 6.86 21.93
C GLU A 76 -40.25 6.19 21.15
N LEU A 77 -40.54 5.49 20.05
CA LEU A 77 -39.55 4.83 19.21
C LEU A 77 -38.74 5.78 18.32
N PHE A 78 -39.19 7.03 18.15
CA PHE A 78 -38.59 7.99 17.23
C PHE A 78 -38.14 9.26 17.99
N PRO A 79 -37.04 9.18 18.77
CA PRO A 79 -36.58 10.31 19.57
C PRO A 79 -36.00 11.41 18.67
N GLY A 80 -36.69 12.55 18.56
CA GLY A 80 -36.19 13.71 17.81
C GLY A 80 -36.33 13.64 16.29
N GLY A 81 -37.17 12.74 15.77
CA GLY A 81 -37.44 12.59 14.34
C GLY A 81 -38.93 12.70 13.99
N GLU A 82 -39.24 12.63 12.68
CA GLU A 82 -40.62 12.52 12.18
C GLU A 82 -41.19 11.14 12.55
N VAL A 83 -42.31 11.12 13.29
CA VAL A 83 -42.99 9.87 13.66
C VAL A 83 -43.84 9.42 12.47
N PRO A 84 -43.60 8.23 11.89
CA PRO A 84 -44.40 7.75 10.77
C PRO A 84 -45.87 7.53 11.20
N PRO A 85 -46.86 7.70 10.32
CA PRO A 85 -48.25 7.46 10.66
C PRO A 85 -48.46 5.99 11.02
N LEU A 86 -49.38 5.73 11.95
CA LEU A 86 -49.81 4.37 12.26
C LEU A 86 -50.71 3.83 11.14
N PRO A 87 -50.65 2.50 10.84
CA PRO A 87 -51.58 1.90 9.90
C PRO A 87 -53.03 2.13 10.32
N THR A 88 -53.87 2.56 9.39
CA THR A 88 -55.26 2.99 9.66
C THR A 88 -56.17 1.87 10.18
N ASP A 89 -55.79 0.61 9.96
CA ASP A 89 -56.53 -0.60 10.36
C ASP A 89 -55.96 -1.27 11.63
N LEU A 90 -55.04 -0.58 12.32
CA LEU A 90 -54.46 -1.01 13.58
C LEU A 90 -55.30 -0.51 14.76
N ASP A 91 -56.17 -1.38 15.27
CA ASP A 91 -56.89 -1.17 16.54
C ASP A 91 -56.10 -1.77 17.71
N PHE A 92 -55.42 -0.92 18.47
CA PHE A 92 -54.63 -1.31 19.64
C PHE A 92 -55.42 -1.97 20.77
N LYS A 93 -56.77 -1.91 20.74
CA LYS A 93 -57.60 -2.65 21.69
C LYS A 93 -57.57 -4.16 21.44
N ARG A 94 -57.31 -4.58 20.20
CA ARG A 94 -57.37 -5.99 19.76
C ARG A 94 -56.08 -6.49 19.13
N LYS A 95 -55.25 -5.57 18.65
CA LYS A 95 -54.02 -5.85 17.91
C LYS A 95 -52.84 -5.18 18.58
N MET A 96 -51.67 -5.66 18.26
CA MET A 96 -50.40 -5.01 18.58
C MET A 96 -49.49 -5.04 17.35
N MET A 97 -48.46 -4.21 17.38
CA MET A 97 -47.41 -4.22 16.37
C MET A 97 -46.09 -4.65 16.99
N ILE A 98 -45.37 -5.52 16.31
CA ILE A 98 -44.02 -5.92 16.69
C ILE A 98 -43.08 -5.31 15.66
N LEU A 99 -42.10 -4.55 16.12
CA LEU A 99 -41.06 -3.95 15.30
C LEU A 99 -39.71 -4.49 15.74
N ALA A 100 -38.96 -5.09 14.82
CA ALA A 100 -37.57 -5.47 15.01
C ALA A 100 -36.70 -4.49 14.22
N VAL A 101 -35.79 -3.79 14.90
CA VAL A 101 -34.84 -2.86 14.31
C VAL A 101 -33.42 -3.35 14.62
N GLY A 102 -32.62 -3.54 13.58
CA GLY A 102 -31.25 -4.02 13.69
C GLY A 102 -30.39 -3.06 14.49
N ASP A 103 -29.51 -3.61 15.32
CA ASP A 103 -28.60 -2.84 16.16
C ASP A 103 -27.31 -2.51 15.40
N GLY A 104 -27.32 -1.35 14.74
CA GLY A 104 -26.13 -0.70 14.20
C GLY A 104 -25.63 -1.19 12.85
N LYS A 105 -24.51 -0.59 12.43
CA LYS A 105 -23.92 -0.60 11.07
C LYS A 105 -23.58 -1.99 10.50
N LYS A 106 -23.64 -3.05 11.30
CA LYS A 106 -23.28 -4.42 10.91
C LYS A 106 -24.48 -5.31 10.56
N VAL A 107 -25.73 -4.86 10.76
CA VAL A 107 -26.92 -5.63 10.41
C VAL A 107 -27.51 -5.05 9.12
N GLN A 108 -27.42 -5.83 8.04
CA GLN A 108 -27.90 -5.45 6.71
C GLN A 108 -29.35 -5.87 6.45
N GLY A 109 -29.84 -6.85 7.19
CA GLY A 109 -31.21 -7.34 7.06
C GLY A 109 -31.78 -7.78 8.39
N VAL A 110 -33.06 -7.51 8.61
CA VAL A 110 -33.83 -8.02 9.74
C VAL A 110 -35.12 -8.63 9.19
N LYS A 111 -35.52 -9.78 9.72
CA LYS A 111 -36.79 -10.41 9.35
C LYS A 111 -37.41 -11.12 10.54
N ILE A 112 -38.67 -10.81 10.85
CA ILE A 112 -39.48 -11.57 11.79
C ILE A 112 -39.97 -12.81 11.05
N THR A 113 -39.44 -13.97 11.41
CA THR A 113 -39.71 -15.23 10.71
C THR A 113 -40.91 -15.97 11.27
N LYS A 114 -41.13 -15.87 12.59
CA LYS A 114 -42.20 -16.58 13.28
C LYS A 114 -42.57 -15.89 14.59
N VAL A 115 -43.84 -15.95 14.96
CA VAL A 115 -44.33 -15.64 16.30
C VAL A 115 -45.07 -16.87 16.81
N LEU A 116 -44.70 -17.35 17.99
CA LEU A 116 -45.36 -18.49 18.65
C LEU A 116 -45.98 -18.05 19.95
N ASP A 117 -47.20 -18.49 20.19
CA ASP A 117 -47.87 -18.37 21.47
C ASP A 117 -47.81 -19.70 22.22
N THR A 118 -47.50 -19.63 23.52
CA THR A 118 -47.50 -20.77 24.44
C THR A 118 -48.38 -20.44 25.64
N ALA A 119 -48.50 -21.34 26.61
CA ALA A 119 -49.33 -21.11 27.81
C ALA A 119 -48.95 -19.82 28.57
N SER A 120 -47.66 -19.46 28.62
CA SER A 120 -47.16 -18.34 29.45
C SER A 120 -46.27 -17.34 28.73
N THR A 121 -45.76 -17.67 27.54
CA THR A 121 -44.71 -16.92 26.85
C THR A 121 -44.97 -16.80 25.36
N VAL A 122 -44.73 -15.62 24.81
CA VAL A 122 -44.66 -15.38 23.37
C VAL A 122 -43.21 -15.50 22.92
N HIS A 123 -42.96 -16.31 21.91
CA HIS A 123 -41.63 -16.47 21.32
C HIS A 123 -41.60 -15.76 19.96
N LEU A 124 -40.80 -14.70 19.86
CA LEU A 124 -40.54 -13.98 18.62
C LEU A 124 -39.25 -14.52 18.00
N PHE A 125 -39.31 -15.07 16.79
CA PHE A 125 -38.14 -15.49 16.04
C PHE A 125 -37.77 -14.41 15.02
N VAL A 126 -36.54 -13.92 15.11
CA VAL A 126 -35.97 -12.91 14.25
C VAL A 126 -34.72 -13.47 13.60
N ARG A 127 -34.56 -13.18 12.32
CA ARG A 127 -33.33 -13.42 11.58
C ARG A 127 -32.65 -12.09 11.32
N GLU A 128 -31.39 -11.99 11.72
CA GLU A 128 -30.53 -10.85 11.43
C GLU A 128 -29.45 -11.28 10.45
N THR A 129 -29.40 -10.63 9.29
CA THR A 129 -28.33 -10.81 8.31
C THR A 129 -27.23 -9.80 8.57
N LEU A 130 -26.04 -10.29 8.88
CA LEU A 130 -24.87 -9.45 9.12
C LEU A 130 -24.28 -8.91 7.81
N GLU A 131 -23.47 -7.86 7.91
CA GLU A 131 -22.65 -7.37 6.82
C GLU A 131 -21.66 -8.46 6.37
N GLY A 132 -21.53 -8.62 5.05
CA GLY A 132 -20.59 -9.55 4.46
C GLY A 132 -19.15 -9.08 4.63
N GLU A 133 -18.21 -10.01 4.67
CA GLU A 133 -16.79 -9.68 4.72
C GLU A 133 -16.37 -8.83 3.50
N ASN A 134 -15.53 -7.82 3.76
CA ASN A 134 -14.99 -6.88 2.75
C ASN A 134 -16.04 -6.09 1.96
N CYS A 135 -17.28 -6.05 2.45
CA CYS A 135 -18.31 -5.14 1.97
C CYS A 135 -18.17 -3.77 2.63
N LYS A 136 -18.72 -2.75 1.97
CA LYS A 136 -18.85 -1.41 2.52
C LYS A 136 -20.32 -1.17 2.85
N SER A 137 -20.63 -0.84 4.09
CA SER A 137 -21.98 -0.44 4.49
C SER A 137 -22.29 0.94 3.93
N GLU A 138 -23.18 1.00 2.94
CA GLU A 138 -23.73 2.27 2.42
C GLU A 138 -25.03 2.67 3.10
N THR A 139 -25.58 1.82 3.97
CA THR A 139 -26.89 2.05 4.57
C THR A 139 -26.79 3.03 5.73
N GLU A 140 -27.25 4.27 5.52
CA GLU A 140 -27.45 5.25 6.59
C GLU A 140 -28.60 4.87 7.55
N SER A 141 -29.51 4.01 7.11
CA SER A 141 -30.66 3.53 7.90
C SER A 141 -30.49 2.09 8.40
N ASN A 142 -30.91 1.83 9.64
CA ASN A 142 -30.96 0.49 10.20
C ASN A 142 -31.94 -0.41 9.43
N ALA A 143 -31.56 -1.66 9.19
CA ALA A 143 -32.48 -2.68 8.69
C ALA A 143 -33.59 -2.94 9.72
N TYR A 144 -34.81 -3.22 9.27
CA TYR A 144 -35.94 -3.45 10.15
C TYR A 144 -36.96 -4.43 9.53
N ASP A 145 -37.83 -4.97 10.37
CA ASP A 145 -39.06 -5.65 9.94
C ASP A 145 -40.17 -5.40 10.95
N ALA A 146 -41.41 -5.36 10.49
CA ALA A 146 -42.58 -5.12 11.32
C ALA A 146 -43.72 -6.06 10.96
N VAL A 147 -44.43 -6.53 11.99
CA VAL A 147 -45.63 -7.33 11.83
C VAL A 147 -46.74 -6.84 12.76
N ILE A 148 -47.98 -6.94 12.28
CA ILE A 148 -49.19 -6.73 13.06
C ILE A 148 -49.77 -8.09 13.40
N THR A 149 -50.16 -8.25 14.65
CA THR A 149 -50.76 -9.47 15.16
C THR A 149 -51.87 -9.16 16.17
N GLU A 150 -52.59 -10.18 16.62
CA GLU A 150 -53.55 -10.05 17.73
C GLU A 150 -52.82 -9.62 19.00
N ARG A 151 -53.52 -9.01 19.94
CA ARG A 151 -52.91 -8.52 21.17
C ARG A 151 -52.43 -9.70 22.03
N LEU A 152 -51.15 -9.71 22.40
CA LEU A 152 -50.51 -10.77 23.18
C LEU A 152 -49.99 -10.21 24.52
N ASP A 153 -50.80 -10.27 25.57
CA ASP A 153 -50.44 -9.76 26.90
C ASP A 153 -49.72 -10.84 27.76
N LYS A 154 -48.58 -11.38 27.27
CA LYS A 154 -47.75 -12.40 27.95
C LYS A 154 -46.28 -11.97 28.01
N ASN A 155 -45.47 -12.70 28.79
CA ASN A 155 -44.02 -12.51 28.78
C ASN A 155 -43.46 -12.81 27.39
N VAL A 156 -42.40 -12.11 26.98
CA VAL A 156 -41.84 -12.28 25.64
C VAL A 156 -40.40 -12.78 25.70
N GLN A 157 -40.08 -13.69 24.79
CA GLN A 157 -38.73 -14.14 24.50
C GLN A 157 -38.42 -13.93 23.03
N VAL A 158 -37.34 -13.22 22.74
CA VAL A 158 -36.85 -12.98 21.38
C VAL A 158 -35.71 -13.94 21.09
N HIS A 159 -35.84 -14.67 19.99
CA HIS A 159 -34.91 -15.68 19.49
C HIS A 159 -34.29 -15.13 18.20
N VAL A 160 -33.02 -14.77 18.24
CA VAL A 160 -32.31 -14.09 17.16
C VAL A 160 -31.33 -15.05 16.50
N GLU A 161 -31.62 -15.43 15.28
CA GLU A 161 -30.72 -16.20 14.42
C GLU A 161 -29.84 -15.23 13.62
N MET A 162 -28.53 -15.29 13.85
CA MET A 162 -27.57 -14.49 13.07
C MET A 162 -27.13 -15.26 11.82
N GLU A 163 -27.40 -14.70 10.64
CA GLU A 163 -26.91 -15.20 9.36
C GLU A 163 -25.72 -14.34 8.88
N PRO A 164 -24.58 -14.93 8.50
CA PRO A 164 -23.49 -14.17 7.91
C PRO A 164 -23.87 -13.62 6.53
N GLY A 165 -23.52 -12.36 6.27
CA GLY A 165 -23.69 -11.76 4.95
C GLY A 165 -22.79 -12.42 3.90
N LYS A 166 -23.19 -12.34 2.63
CA LYS A 166 -22.33 -12.78 1.52
C LYS A 166 -21.13 -11.84 1.42
N SER A 167 -19.91 -12.40 1.40
CA SER A 167 -18.69 -11.62 1.18
C SER A 167 -18.74 -10.87 -0.15
N CYS A 168 -18.21 -9.64 -0.17
CA CYS A 168 -17.99 -8.88 -1.40
C CYS A 168 -16.69 -9.27 -2.12
N GLY A 169 -15.99 -10.29 -1.61
CA GLY A 169 -14.71 -10.81 -2.10
C GLY A 169 -13.52 -10.00 -1.62
N ALA A 170 -12.31 -10.47 -1.91
CA ALA A 170 -11.09 -9.81 -1.46
C ALA A 170 -10.94 -8.42 -2.10
N PRO A 171 -10.19 -7.50 -1.46
CA PRO A 171 -9.66 -6.32 -2.13
C PRO A 171 -8.88 -6.70 -3.40
N PRO A 172 -8.76 -5.79 -4.37
CA PRO A 172 -8.00 -6.07 -5.59
C PRO A 172 -6.51 -6.24 -5.27
N SER A 173 -5.80 -7.04 -6.06
CA SER A 173 -4.33 -7.17 -5.98
C SER A 173 -3.71 -7.17 -7.37
N ALA A 174 -2.39 -6.93 -7.47
CA ALA A 174 -1.66 -7.08 -8.74
C ALA A 174 -0.45 -7.97 -8.59
N LYS A 175 -0.13 -8.67 -9.68
CA LYS A 175 1.23 -9.15 -9.92
C LYS A 175 1.88 -8.25 -10.94
N VAL A 176 3.05 -7.73 -10.63
CA VAL A 176 3.87 -7.00 -11.60
C VAL A 176 4.98 -7.94 -12.04
N MET A 177 5.11 -8.08 -13.35
CA MET A 177 6.12 -8.89 -13.99
C MET A 177 6.94 -7.98 -14.90
N CYS A 178 8.25 -8.17 -14.94
CA CYS A 178 9.16 -7.35 -15.73
C CYS A 178 10.01 -8.22 -16.65
N ARG A 179 10.56 -7.59 -17.69
CA ARG A 179 11.51 -8.18 -18.63
C ARG A 179 12.49 -7.14 -19.14
N VAL A 180 13.62 -7.61 -19.68
CA VAL A 180 14.59 -6.76 -20.38
C VAL A 180 14.33 -6.82 -21.89
N GLY A 181 14.18 -5.65 -22.51
CA GLY A 181 13.99 -5.50 -23.95
C GLY A 181 12.87 -6.40 -24.48
N SER A 182 13.15 -7.15 -25.55
CA SER A 182 12.20 -8.07 -26.18
C SER A 182 12.28 -9.50 -25.64
N SER A 183 12.78 -9.71 -24.43
CA SER A 183 12.82 -11.05 -23.82
C SER A 183 11.42 -11.67 -23.74
N SER A 184 11.33 -13.00 -23.91
CA SER A 184 10.07 -13.73 -23.73
C SER A 184 9.78 -14.10 -22.27
N SER A 185 10.79 -14.04 -21.39
CA SER A 185 10.61 -14.34 -19.96
C SER A 185 10.12 -13.10 -19.22
N TRP A 186 9.05 -13.27 -18.45
CA TRP A 186 8.49 -12.27 -17.56
C TRP A 186 8.66 -12.73 -16.12
N GLU A 187 9.31 -11.93 -15.29
CA GLU A 187 9.66 -12.28 -13.91
C GLU A 187 9.43 -11.08 -12.98
N PRO A 188 8.97 -11.28 -11.73
CA PRO A 188 8.73 -10.16 -10.81
C PRO A 188 10.02 -9.45 -10.38
N LYS A 189 11.15 -10.14 -10.52
CA LYS A 189 12.49 -9.63 -10.26
C LYS A 189 13.40 -10.06 -11.39
N ILE A 190 14.01 -9.09 -12.08
CA ILE A 190 14.93 -9.32 -13.19
C ILE A 190 16.31 -8.73 -12.88
N ALA A 191 17.34 -9.27 -13.55
CA ALA A 191 18.63 -8.62 -13.67
C ALA A 191 18.68 -7.84 -14.98
N ALA A 192 19.26 -6.65 -14.96
CA ALA A 192 19.50 -5.82 -16.15
C ALA A 192 20.88 -5.16 -16.09
N GLN A 193 21.30 -4.54 -17.18
CA GLN A 193 22.56 -3.82 -17.33
C GLN A 193 22.32 -2.37 -17.72
N PRO A 194 23.20 -1.43 -17.32
CA PRO A 194 23.04 -0.03 -17.71
C PRO A 194 22.97 0.14 -19.23
N GLY A 195 22.01 0.94 -19.70
CA GLY A 195 21.66 1.16 -21.10
C GLY A 195 20.56 0.25 -21.64
N GLU A 196 20.16 -0.80 -20.90
CA GLU A 196 19.02 -1.63 -21.29
C GLU A 196 17.69 -0.93 -20.97
N THR A 197 16.63 -1.36 -21.66
CA THR A 197 15.26 -0.92 -21.37
C THR A 197 14.51 -2.04 -20.67
N VAL A 198 13.90 -1.72 -19.54
CA VAL A 198 13.02 -2.61 -18.79
C VAL A 198 11.58 -2.34 -19.21
N GLU A 199 10.81 -3.40 -19.40
CA GLU A 199 9.37 -3.36 -19.56
C GLU A 199 8.72 -4.10 -18.40
N CYS A 200 7.73 -3.51 -17.76
CA CYS A 200 6.94 -4.14 -16.71
C CYS A 200 5.45 -4.12 -17.08
N GLU A 201 4.76 -5.21 -16.78
CA GLU A 201 3.33 -5.41 -16.97
C GLU A 201 2.69 -5.69 -15.61
N ALA A 202 1.56 -5.03 -15.33
CA ALA A 202 0.71 -5.38 -14.20
C ALA A 202 -0.41 -6.30 -14.67
N VAL A 203 -0.60 -7.39 -13.95
CA VAL A 203 -1.71 -8.32 -14.09
C VAL A 203 -2.60 -8.17 -12.86
N PRO A 204 -3.69 -7.38 -12.93
CA PRO A 204 -4.65 -7.26 -11.85
C PRO A 204 -5.34 -8.60 -11.57
N GLN A 205 -5.54 -8.91 -10.30
CA GLN A 205 -6.27 -10.07 -9.80
C GLN A 205 -7.50 -9.56 -9.05
N VAL A 206 -8.66 -9.65 -9.70
CA VAL A 206 -9.94 -9.20 -9.15
C VAL A 206 -10.72 -10.43 -8.67
N ASN A 207 -10.75 -10.62 -7.36
CA ASN A 207 -11.48 -11.72 -6.71
C ASN A 207 -12.69 -11.21 -5.90
N GLY A 208 -13.33 -10.15 -6.39
CA GLY A 208 -14.44 -9.49 -5.72
C GLY A 208 -15.52 -9.01 -6.67
N THR A 209 -16.58 -8.46 -6.08
CA THR A 209 -17.76 -7.95 -6.81
C THR A 209 -17.58 -6.53 -7.35
N PHE A 210 -16.56 -5.84 -6.86
CA PHE A 210 -16.24 -4.44 -7.14
C PHE A 210 -15.27 -4.31 -8.33
N ALA A 211 -15.54 -3.38 -9.23
CA ALA A 211 -14.72 -3.16 -10.42
C ALA A 211 -13.53 -2.24 -10.13
N ILE A 212 -12.38 -2.45 -10.79
CA ILE A 212 -11.25 -1.52 -10.70
C ILE A 212 -11.60 -0.22 -11.42
N VAL A 213 -11.48 0.92 -10.73
CA VAL A 213 -11.81 2.26 -11.26
C VAL A 213 -10.59 3.17 -11.42
N ASP A 214 -9.51 2.90 -10.69
CA ASP A 214 -8.29 3.69 -10.76
C ASP A 214 -7.04 2.81 -10.75
N GLN A 215 -6.03 3.23 -11.51
CA GLN A 215 -4.77 2.50 -11.72
C GLN A 215 -3.63 3.49 -11.90
N HIS A 216 -2.54 3.29 -11.18
CA HIS A 216 -1.39 4.21 -11.21
C HIS A 216 -0.06 3.46 -11.13
N TRP A 217 0.90 3.87 -11.95
CA TRP A 217 2.28 3.39 -11.87
C TRP A 217 3.18 4.46 -11.29
N ARG A 218 4.13 4.05 -10.45
CA ARG A 218 5.17 4.92 -9.92
C ARG A 218 6.47 4.14 -9.67
N PHE A 219 7.58 4.87 -9.62
CA PHE A 219 8.78 4.32 -9.01
C PHE A 219 8.61 4.35 -7.49
N ALA A 220 8.72 3.19 -6.85
CA ALA A 220 8.91 3.10 -5.41
C ALA A 220 10.38 3.39 -5.03
N THR A 221 11.31 2.94 -5.88
CA THR A 221 12.76 3.16 -5.70
C THR A 221 13.41 3.36 -7.06
N VAL A 222 14.29 4.36 -7.15
CA VAL A 222 15.26 4.52 -8.24
C VAL A 222 16.65 4.70 -7.63
N PRO A 223 17.72 4.24 -8.29
CA PRO A 223 19.08 4.51 -7.83
C PRO A 223 19.32 6.01 -7.79
N ALA A 224 19.97 6.49 -6.73
CA ALA A 224 20.29 7.91 -6.61
C ALA A 224 21.10 8.38 -7.83
N GLY A 225 20.73 9.49 -8.44
CA GLY A 225 21.38 9.98 -9.66
C GLY A 225 20.88 9.39 -10.97
N SER A 226 19.93 8.46 -10.91
CA SER A 226 19.13 8.10 -12.08
C SER A 226 18.21 9.27 -12.45
N ALA A 227 18.10 9.57 -13.74
CA ALA A 227 17.05 10.45 -14.27
C ALA A 227 16.06 9.66 -15.14
N THR A 228 15.98 8.35 -14.90
CA THR A 228 15.03 7.50 -15.62
C THR A 228 13.59 7.95 -15.41
N LYS A 229 12.79 7.84 -16.46
CA LYS A 229 11.36 8.17 -16.46
C LYS A 229 10.56 7.02 -17.04
N MET A 230 9.40 6.75 -16.46
CA MET A 230 8.47 5.77 -16.99
C MET A 230 7.80 6.32 -18.24
N THR A 231 7.68 5.47 -19.25
CA THR A 231 6.80 5.66 -20.40
C THR A 231 5.63 4.69 -20.26
N PHE A 232 4.41 5.20 -20.36
CA PHE A 232 3.19 4.46 -20.10
C PHE A 232 2.58 3.95 -21.41
N SER A 233 2.06 2.73 -21.41
CA SER A 233 1.25 2.23 -22.52
C SER A 233 -0.12 2.91 -22.57
N LYS A 234 -0.79 2.86 -23.73
CA LYS A 234 -2.12 3.47 -23.93
C LYS A 234 -3.19 3.00 -22.93
N ASN A 235 -3.08 1.76 -22.46
CA ASN A 235 -4.01 1.14 -21.51
C ASN A 235 -3.53 1.20 -20.06
N ASN A 236 -2.39 1.85 -19.77
CA ASN A 236 -1.81 1.98 -18.43
C ASN A 236 -1.55 0.63 -17.70
N THR A 237 -1.45 -0.48 -18.43
CA THR A 237 -1.09 -1.80 -17.86
C THR A 237 0.37 -2.16 -18.06
N HIS A 238 1.11 -1.38 -18.87
CA HIS A 238 2.54 -1.54 -19.07
C HIS A 238 3.28 -0.22 -18.86
N VAL A 239 4.48 -0.34 -18.33
CA VAL A 239 5.46 0.75 -18.29
C VAL A 239 6.79 0.29 -18.85
N THR A 240 7.47 1.18 -19.54
CA THR A 240 8.86 0.99 -19.97
C THR A 240 9.75 2.08 -19.42
N PHE A 241 11.00 1.75 -19.09
CA PHE A 241 11.98 2.73 -18.63
C PHE A 241 13.41 2.24 -18.92
N PRO A 242 14.33 3.14 -19.29
CA PRO A 242 15.74 2.78 -19.40
C PRO A 242 16.36 2.64 -18.01
N VAL A 243 17.33 1.74 -17.86
CA VAL A 243 18.17 1.70 -16.66
C VAL A 243 19.49 2.40 -16.94
N ASP A 244 19.76 3.51 -16.25
CA ASP A 244 20.89 4.40 -16.56
C ASP A 244 22.08 4.22 -15.60
N GLY A 245 21.85 3.69 -14.41
CA GLY A 245 22.89 3.45 -13.41
C GLY A 245 22.74 2.15 -12.62
N PHE A 246 23.78 1.82 -11.85
CA PHE A 246 23.76 0.67 -10.94
C PHE A 246 22.85 0.91 -9.74
N GLY A 247 22.06 -0.10 -9.37
CA GLY A 247 21.18 -0.10 -8.21
C GLY A 247 19.88 -0.87 -8.46
N SER A 248 18.89 -0.65 -7.59
CA SER A 248 17.57 -1.27 -7.70
C SER A 248 16.54 -0.26 -8.22
N TYR A 249 15.81 -0.66 -9.25
CA TYR A 249 14.65 0.05 -9.78
C TYR A 249 13.42 -0.74 -9.37
N VAL A 250 12.62 -0.20 -8.45
CA VAL A 250 11.39 -0.82 -7.98
C VAL A 250 10.22 -0.03 -8.54
N VAL A 251 9.41 -0.70 -9.34
CA VAL A 251 8.16 -0.14 -9.87
C VAL A 251 6.99 -0.67 -9.08
N GLU A 252 6.01 0.19 -8.86
CA GLU A 252 4.81 -0.13 -8.12
C GLU A 252 3.58 0.20 -8.97
N PHE A 253 2.61 -0.71 -8.93
CA PHE A 253 1.30 -0.56 -9.55
C PHE A 253 0.24 -0.54 -8.46
N ASP A 254 -0.35 0.63 -8.26
CA ASP A 254 -1.44 0.88 -7.34
C ASP A 254 -2.78 0.78 -8.09
N MET A 255 -3.80 0.22 -7.42
CA MET A 255 -5.16 0.20 -7.96
C MET A 255 -6.20 0.42 -6.87
N THR A 256 -7.34 0.97 -7.27
CA THR A 256 -8.49 1.18 -6.39
C THR A 256 -9.76 0.66 -7.08
N ASP A 257 -10.61 -0.05 -6.34
CA ASP A 257 -11.93 -0.46 -6.82
C ASP A 257 -13.02 0.58 -6.51
N ASP A 258 -14.21 0.42 -7.09
CA ASP A 258 -15.35 1.32 -6.91
C ASP A 258 -15.85 1.42 -5.45
N ALA A 259 -15.54 0.42 -4.61
CA ALA A 259 -15.75 0.50 -3.16
C ALA A 259 -14.68 1.35 -2.43
N GLY A 260 -13.61 1.76 -3.11
CA GLY A 260 -12.48 2.52 -2.57
C GLY A 260 -11.41 1.65 -1.90
N ARG A 261 -11.45 0.32 -2.10
CA ARG A 261 -10.47 -0.61 -1.55
C ARG A 261 -9.23 -0.60 -2.43
N LYS A 262 -8.05 -0.61 -1.80
CA LYS A 262 -6.77 -0.46 -2.49
C LYS A 262 -6.06 -1.79 -2.67
N GLY A 263 -5.38 -1.92 -3.80
CA GLY A 263 -4.50 -3.04 -4.16
C GLY A 263 -3.16 -2.54 -4.67
N MET A 264 -2.13 -3.36 -4.54
CA MET A 264 -0.77 -3.04 -4.95
C MET A 264 -0.10 -4.26 -5.58
N GLY A 265 0.82 -4.02 -6.52
CA GLY A 265 1.80 -4.98 -6.99
C GLY A 265 3.16 -4.31 -7.22
N GLN A 266 4.26 -5.07 -7.12
CA GLN A 266 5.62 -4.53 -7.30
C GLN A 266 6.46 -5.43 -8.21
N GLY A 267 7.27 -4.78 -9.04
CA GLY A 267 8.27 -5.39 -9.91
C GLY A 267 9.64 -4.76 -9.65
N THR A 268 10.71 -5.55 -9.78
CA THR A 268 12.07 -5.09 -9.50
C THR A 268 13.02 -5.39 -10.65
N ALA A 269 13.79 -4.40 -11.07
CA ALA A 269 14.96 -4.59 -11.91
C ALA A 269 16.23 -4.27 -11.09
N GLU A 270 17.07 -5.29 -10.89
CA GLU A 270 18.38 -5.12 -10.26
C GLU A 270 19.45 -4.93 -11.32
N VAL A 271 20.15 -3.81 -11.22
CA VAL A 271 21.25 -3.44 -12.11
C VAL A 271 22.52 -3.43 -11.29
N LEU A 272 23.15 -4.60 -11.22
CA LEU A 272 24.38 -4.78 -10.47
C LEU A 272 25.57 -4.88 -11.44
N PRO A 273 26.75 -4.37 -11.05
CA PRO A 273 27.96 -4.65 -11.80
C PRO A 273 28.24 -6.17 -11.77
N PRO A 274 28.95 -6.69 -12.78
CA PRO A 274 29.39 -8.08 -12.77
C PRO A 274 30.16 -8.46 -11.49
N LYS A 275 30.05 -9.73 -11.09
CA LYS A 275 30.84 -10.32 -10.00
C LYS A 275 32.19 -10.78 -10.54
N ASP A 276 33.06 -9.83 -10.79
CA ASP A 276 34.43 -10.03 -11.28
C ASP A 276 35.46 -9.34 -10.38
N ASN A 277 36.73 -9.38 -10.79
CA ASN A 277 37.83 -8.70 -10.10
C ASN A 277 38.07 -7.28 -10.66
N ASP A 278 37.11 -6.72 -11.40
CA ASP A 278 37.22 -5.40 -11.98
C ASP A 278 36.57 -4.36 -11.06
N THR A 279 37.01 -3.11 -11.17
CA THR A 279 36.41 -2.00 -10.43
C THR A 279 35.57 -1.17 -11.38
N TYR A 280 34.35 -0.83 -10.95
CA TYR A 280 33.47 0.06 -11.67
C TYR A 280 33.34 1.37 -10.90
N VAL A 281 33.48 2.51 -11.58
CA VAL A 281 33.32 3.84 -10.99
C VAL A 281 32.18 4.55 -11.70
N GLN A 282 31.20 5.03 -10.94
CA GLN A 282 30.06 5.77 -11.45
C GLN A 282 30.14 7.21 -10.98
N LEU A 283 30.16 8.14 -11.93
CA LEU A 283 29.84 9.54 -11.69
C LEU A 283 28.32 9.68 -11.80
N ALA A 284 27.67 10.12 -10.73
CA ALA A 284 26.23 10.29 -10.67
C ALA A 284 25.88 11.63 -10.04
N TRP A 285 24.80 12.26 -10.51
CA TRP A 285 24.26 13.44 -9.85
C TRP A 285 23.46 13.08 -8.60
N ALA A 286 23.27 14.03 -7.72
CA ALA A 286 22.45 13.94 -6.52
C ALA A 286 21.84 15.32 -6.23
N HIS A 287 20.85 15.34 -5.34
CA HIS A 287 20.15 16.57 -4.95
C HIS A 287 19.49 17.30 -6.13
N PHE A 288 18.75 16.54 -6.93
CA PHE A 288 17.86 17.04 -7.97
C PHE A 288 16.55 16.26 -7.91
N ASP A 289 15.48 16.85 -8.43
CA ASP A 289 14.19 16.19 -8.56
C ASP A 289 14.15 15.38 -9.85
N ALA A 290 13.46 14.23 -9.86
CA ALA A 290 13.35 13.41 -11.06
C ALA A 290 12.70 14.15 -12.26
N SER A 291 11.95 15.23 -12.00
CA SER A 291 11.40 16.12 -13.03
C SER A 291 12.44 17.00 -13.71
N ASP A 292 13.57 17.27 -13.04
CA ASP A 292 14.61 18.17 -13.55
C ASP A 292 15.19 17.65 -14.86
N ASP A 293 15.66 18.59 -15.70
CA ASP A 293 16.34 18.28 -16.94
C ASP A 293 17.85 18.16 -16.67
N PRO A 294 18.44 16.95 -16.73
CA PRO A 294 19.86 16.78 -16.40
C PRO A 294 20.81 17.43 -17.39
N SER A 295 20.33 17.82 -18.58
CA SER A 295 21.14 18.58 -19.55
C SER A 295 21.45 20.00 -19.06
N THR A 296 20.74 20.48 -18.05
CA THR A 296 20.96 21.80 -17.42
C THR A 296 21.98 21.75 -16.28
N PHE A 297 22.43 20.56 -15.87
CA PHE A 297 23.39 20.42 -14.78
C PHE A 297 24.79 20.91 -15.18
N PRO A 298 25.60 21.43 -14.25
CA PRO A 298 26.98 21.89 -14.54
C PRO A 298 27.81 20.79 -15.19
N ARG A 299 28.64 21.12 -16.19
CA ARG A 299 29.48 20.10 -16.84
C ARG A 299 30.63 19.68 -15.92
N VAL A 300 30.74 18.38 -15.66
CA VAL A 300 31.81 17.78 -14.86
C VAL A 300 32.42 16.60 -15.60
N SER A 301 33.75 16.51 -15.60
CA SER A 301 34.50 15.40 -16.19
C SER A 301 35.27 14.65 -15.12
N LEU A 302 35.09 13.34 -15.04
CA LEU A 302 35.87 12.47 -14.16
C LEU A 302 37.16 12.03 -14.85
N LYS A 303 38.28 12.13 -14.13
CA LYS A 303 39.62 11.72 -14.54
C LYS A 303 40.18 10.72 -13.55
N ILE A 304 40.56 9.54 -14.05
CA ILE A 304 41.16 8.46 -13.27
C ILE A 304 42.58 8.22 -13.82
N ALA A 305 43.61 8.53 -13.05
CA ALA A 305 45.01 8.46 -13.49
C ALA A 305 45.80 7.44 -12.65
N GLU A 306 46.71 6.69 -13.27
CA GLU A 306 47.63 5.79 -12.54
C GLU A 306 48.44 6.59 -11.49
N ASP A 307 48.50 6.08 -10.26
CA ASP A 307 49.26 6.72 -9.19
C ASP A 307 50.76 6.38 -9.24
N GLY A 308 51.62 7.33 -8.84
CA GLY A 308 53.06 7.09 -8.66
C GLY A 308 53.89 6.85 -9.93
N LYS A 309 53.32 7.06 -11.14
CA LYS A 309 54.04 6.88 -12.41
C LYS A 309 54.50 8.21 -13.02
N PRO A 310 55.70 8.29 -13.63
CA PRO A 310 56.19 9.52 -14.26
C PRO A 310 55.33 10.03 -15.43
N ASN A 311 54.71 9.10 -16.16
CA ASN A 311 53.79 9.39 -17.26
C ASN A 311 52.52 8.54 -17.03
N PRO A 312 51.64 8.98 -16.11
CA PRO A 312 50.49 8.18 -15.71
C PRO A 312 49.52 8.06 -16.88
N LYS A 313 49.09 6.84 -17.18
CA LYS A 313 47.99 6.66 -18.13
C LYS A 313 46.71 7.19 -17.51
N VAL A 314 45.93 7.91 -18.31
CA VAL A 314 44.72 8.61 -17.84
C VAL A 314 43.49 8.03 -18.53
N CYS A 315 42.51 7.67 -17.72
CA CYS A 315 41.17 7.26 -18.09
C CYS A 315 40.22 8.43 -17.84
N ALA A 316 39.90 9.18 -18.89
CA ALA A 316 38.96 10.32 -18.86
C ALA A 316 38.25 10.43 -20.21
N LYS A 317 37.05 11.02 -20.25
CA LYS A 317 36.19 11.10 -21.45
C LYS A 317 36.87 11.75 -22.66
N ASP A 318 37.61 12.82 -22.42
CA ASP A 318 38.27 13.67 -23.40
C ASP A 318 39.57 13.08 -23.97
N VAL A 319 40.10 11.99 -23.38
CA VAL A 319 41.31 11.31 -23.88
C VAL A 319 40.97 10.50 -25.16
N PRO A 320 41.58 10.79 -26.33
CA PRO A 320 41.17 10.14 -27.60
C PRO A 320 41.43 8.63 -27.64
N LYS A 321 42.57 8.18 -27.10
CA LYS A 321 42.92 6.75 -27.01
C LYS A 321 42.90 6.33 -25.55
N LYS A 322 41.86 5.59 -25.15
CA LYS A 322 41.73 5.09 -23.79
C LYS A 322 42.86 4.10 -23.47
N PRO A 323 43.38 4.09 -22.23
CA PRO A 323 44.25 3.01 -21.76
C PRO A 323 43.56 1.65 -21.84
N ASP A 324 44.32 0.57 -21.99
CA ASP A 324 43.77 -0.79 -22.13
C ASP A 324 42.97 -1.26 -20.90
N PHE A 325 43.21 -0.65 -19.74
CA PHE A 325 42.48 -0.93 -18.51
C PHE A 325 41.14 -0.18 -18.41
N CYS A 326 40.81 0.71 -19.35
CA CYS A 326 39.75 1.71 -19.19
C CYS A 326 38.70 1.62 -20.29
N ASP A 327 37.46 1.31 -19.90
CA ASP A 327 36.28 1.51 -20.73
C ASP A 327 35.38 2.56 -20.07
N ILE A 328 34.80 3.46 -20.88
CA ILE A 328 33.87 4.50 -20.40
C ILE A 328 32.56 4.36 -21.17
N ARG A 329 31.45 4.32 -20.45
CA ARG A 329 30.08 4.33 -21.00
C ARG A 329 29.32 5.53 -20.46
N GLU A 330 28.68 6.27 -21.34
CA GLU A 330 27.83 7.39 -20.97
C GLU A 330 26.38 6.94 -21.00
N GLN A 331 25.68 7.18 -19.89
CA GLN A 331 24.26 6.89 -19.70
C GLN A 331 23.67 8.08 -18.94
N ALA A 332 23.44 9.18 -19.67
CA ALA A 332 23.06 10.46 -19.06
C ALA A 332 21.89 10.27 -18.07
N PRO A 333 22.03 10.78 -16.84
CA PRO A 333 23.02 11.76 -16.39
C PRO A 333 24.27 11.15 -15.76
N THR A 334 24.44 9.84 -15.86
CA THR A 334 25.55 9.10 -15.25
C THR A 334 26.66 8.79 -16.25
N VAL A 335 27.88 8.66 -15.75
CA VAL A 335 29.02 8.18 -16.51
C VAL A 335 29.64 7.01 -15.78
N LEU A 336 29.81 5.89 -16.48
CA LEU A 336 30.32 4.64 -15.95
C LEU A 336 31.71 4.36 -16.49
N PHE A 337 32.66 4.17 -15.59
CA PHE A 337 34.02 3.78 -15.87
C PHE A 337 34.21 2.34 -15.44
N HIS A 338 34.78 1.52 -16.30
CA HIS A 338 35.15 0.13 -16.02
C HIS A 338 36.67 0.01 -16.08
N LEU A 339 37.26 -0.32 -14.93
CA LEU A 339 38.70 -0.48 -14.73
C LEU A 339 39.05 -1.98 -14.74
N LYS A 340 39.42 -2.49 -15.92
CA LYS A 340 39.66 -3.91 -16.20
C LYS A 340 40.93 -4.44 -15.52
N GLY A 341 40.79 -5.50 -14.73
CA GLY A 341 41.88 -6.31 -14.18
C GLY A 341 42.96 -5.54 -13.42
N SER A 342 42.70 -4.29 -13.05
CA SER A 342 43.72 -3.41 -12.50
C SER A 342 44.00 -3.75 -11.05
N ARG A 343 45.28 -3.96 -10.75
CA ARG A 343 45.80 -4.10 -9.38
C ARG A 343 46.46 -2.82 -8.89
N GLU A 344 46.32 -1.75 -9.65
CA GLU A 344 46.97 -0.47 -9.41
C GLU A 344 46.11 0.42 -8.52
N LYS A 345 46.75 1.46 -8.00
CA LYS A 345 46.06 2.57 -7.35
C LYS A 345 45.89 3.69 -8.37
N PHE A 346 44.75 4.37 -8.30
CA PHE A 346 44.42 5.45 -9.20
C PHE A 346 44.06 6.72 -8.43
N LEU A 347 44.60 7.86 -8.86
CA LEU A 347 44.12 9.16 -8.43
C LEU A 347 42.81 9.46 -9.17
N VAL A 348 41.77 9.81 -8.40
CA VAL A 348 40.45 10.14 -8.94
C VAL A 348 40.18 11.63 -8.72
N ASP A 349 40.05 12.36 -9.82
CA ASP A 349 39.76 13.79 -9.85
C ASP A 349 38.46 14.06 -10.62
N ALA A 350 37.63 14.96 -10.10
CA ALA A 350 36.50 15.53 -10.82
C ALA A 350 36.82 16.97 -11.21
N ASN A 351 36.82 17.24 -12.53
CA ASN A 351 37.08 18.56 -13.10
C ASN A 351 35.75 19.25 -13.40
N TYR A 352 35.48 20.37 -12.74
CA TYR A 352 34.31 21.20 -12.96
C TYR A 352 34.59 22.17 -14.11
N MET A 353 33.88 22.02 -15.22
CA MET A 353 34.02 22.94 -16.37
C MET A 353 33.14 24.18 -16.22
N ASP A 354 32.06 24.06 -15.45
CA ASP A 354 31.14 25.15 -15.12
C ASP A 354 31.12 25.40 -13.62
N GLU A 355 30.66 26.59 -13.23
CA GLU A 355 30.42 26.93 -11.83
C GLU A 355 29.29 26.08 -11.25
N ARG A 356 29.45 25.65 -9.99
CA ARG A 356 28.42 24.99 -9.20
C ARG A 356 28.07 25.80 -7.96
N ALA A 357 26.86 26.35 -7.97
CA ALA A 357 26.31 27.11 -6.86
C ALA A 357 25.91 26.24 -5.66
N LYS A 358 25.77 26.86 -4.50
CA LYS A 358 25.26 26.22 -3.28
C LYS A 358 23.79 25.85 -3.42
N GLY A 359 23.41 24.66 -2.95
CA GLY A 359 22.02 24.18 -2.92
C GLY A 359 21.48 23.66 -4.26
N GLY A 360 22.29 23.69 -5.32
CA GLY A 360 21.98 23.00 -6.57
C GLY A 360 22.43 21.53 -6.57
N PRO A 361 22.16 20.80 -7.66
CA PRO A 361 22.62 19.43 -7.84
C PRO A 361 24.14 19.33 -7.65
N TYR A 362 24.59 18.21 -7.08
CA TYR A 362 26.01 17.91 -6.90
C TYR A 362 26.35 16.51 -7.38
N ILE A 363 27.64 16.25 -7.60
CA ILE A 363 28.11 14.94 -8.04
C ILE A 363 28.48 14.04 -6.86
N CYS A 364 28.25 12.74 -7.05
CA CYS A 364 28.80 11.68 -6.25
C CYS A 364 29.62 10.74 -7.14
N VAL A 365 30.77 10.32 -6.64
CA VAL A 365 31.61 9.29 -7.22
C VAL A 365 31.42 8.02 -6.40
N ARG A 366 30.84 7.02 -7.04
CA ARG A 366 30.55 5.72 -6.44
C ARG A 366 31.46 4.67 -7.03
N THR A 367 31.92 3.77 -6.20
CA THR A 367 32.72 2.65 -6.64
C THR A 367 32.05 1.34 -6.31
N PHE A 368 32.22 0.39 -7.21
CA PHE A 368 31.69 -0.95 -7.10
C PHE A 368 32.80 -1.94 -7.37
N PHE A 369 32.82 -3.01 -6.58
CA PHE A 369 33.79 -4.09 -6.70
C PHE A 369 33.08 -5.40 -6.38
N ASN A 370 33.34 -6.43 -7.18
CA ASN A 370 32.75 -7.76 -7.00
C ASN A 370 31.21 -7.73 -6.85
N GLY A 371 30.53 -6.97 -7.72
CA GLY A 371 29.07 -6.86 -7.77
C GLY A 371 28.40 -6.06 -6.65
N ALA A 372 29.16 -5.35 -5.80
CA ALA A 372 28.60 -4.54 -4.71
C ALA A 372 29.17 -3.11 -4.70
N LYS A 373 28.38 -2.15 -4.22
CA LYS A 373 28.86 -0.78 -3.93
C LYS A 373 29.80 -0.83 -2.72
N VAL A 374 31.00 -0.29 -2.86
CA VAL A 374 32.04 -0.33 -1.82
C VAL A 374 32.43 1.05 -1.31
N ALA A 375 32.28 2.11 -2.10
CA ALA A 375 32.41 3.50 -1.64
C ALA A 375 31.43 4.43 -2.35
N ASP A 376 31.13 5.56 -1.70
CA ASP A 376 30.25 6.62 -2.17
C ASP A 376 30.75 7.94 -1.57
N GLN A 377 31.27 8.83 -2.40
CA GLN A 377 31.75 10.14 -1.97
C GLN A 377 31.07 11.22 -2.80
N CYS A 378 30.57 12.26 -2.14
CA CYS A 378 29.85 13.35 -2.79
C CYS A 378 30.53 14.69 -2.51
N ASP A 379 30.43 15.61 -3.45
CA ASP A 379 30.97 16.96 -3.32
C ASP A 379 29.86 17.99 -3.31
N ASP A 380 29.31 18.22 -2.12
CA ASP A 380 28.25 19.20 -1.88
C ASP A 380 28.79 20.64 -1.68
N VAL A 381 30.12 20.83 -1.68
CA VAL A 381 30.81 22.13 -1.55
C VAL A 381 30.82 22.94 -2.85
N PRO A 382 30.29 24.18 -2.89
CA PRO A 382 30.27 25.01 -4.10
C PRO A 382 31.64 25.09 -4.80
N ARG A 383 31.63 25.07 -6.13
CA ARG A 383 32.85 25.01 -6.94
C ARG A 383 32.86 26.12 -8.00
N PRO A 384 33.94 26.90 -8.14
CA PRO A 384 34.09 27.77 -9.30
C PRO A 384 34.35 26.92 -10.55
N ALA A 385 34.09 27.51 -11.72
CA ALA A 385 34.49 26.92 -13.00
C ALA A 385 36.01 26.64 -13.05
N ASP A 386 36.38 25.62 -13.81
CA ASP A 386 37.75 25.12 -14.00
C ASP A 386 38.43 24.60 -12.73
N SER A 387 37.68 24.39 -11.63
CA SER A 387 38.23 23.83 -10.40
C SER A 387 38.25 22.30 -10.41
N VAL A 388 39.13 21.75 -9.57
CA VAL A 388 39.31 20.30 -9.42
C VAL A 388 38.94 19.89 -8.00
N TRP A 389 38.11 18.84 -7.89
CA TRP A 389 37.92 18.11 -6.66
C TRP A 389 38.67 16.78 -6.75
N THR A 390 39.74 16.64 -5.96
CA THR A 390 40.40 15.35 -5.78
C THR A 390 39.57 14.51 -4.82
N VAL A 391 38.89 13.51 -5.38
CA VAL A 391 38.03 12.58 -4.65
C VAL A 391 38.90 11.72 -3.73
N GLY A 392 40.02 11.21 -4.26
CA GLY A 392 40.98 10.46 -3.46
C GLY A 392 41.79 9.45 -4.26
N LEU A 393 42.38 8.51 -3.53
CA LEU A 393 43.19 7.43 -4.09
C LEU A 393 42.38 6.13 -4.10
N LEU A 394 41.95 5.69 -5.27
CA LEU A 394 41.21 4.45 -5.50
C LEU A 394 42.15 3.25 -5.52
N ASP A 395 41.91 2.25 -4.66
CA ASP A 395 42.55 0.93 -4.73
C ASP A 395 41.67 -0.03 -5.54
N ALA A 396 42.06 -0.31 -6.80
CA ALA A 396 41.27 -1.14 -7.70
C ALA A 396 41.16 -2.62 -7.28
N LYS A 397 41.93 -3.09 -6.28
CA LYS A 397 41.77 -4.44 -5.72
C LYS A 397 40.62 -4.56 -4.73
N THR A 398 40.15 -3.43 -4.20
CA THR A 398 39.09 -3.39 -3.19
C THR A 398 37.94 -2.47 -3.61
N GLY A 399 38.15 -1.63 -4.62
CA GLY A 399 37.29 -0.53 -5.03
C GLY A 399 37.20 0.61 -4.01
N GLN A 400 37.92 0.56 -2.89
CA GLN A 400 37.87 1.59 -1.85
C GLN A 400 38.61 2.86 -2.28
N ILE A 401 38.07 4.02 -1.91
CA ILE A 401 38.73 5.32 -2.11
C ILE A 401 39.28 5.80 -0.76
N GLY A 402 40.61 5.88 -0.65
CA GLY A 402 41.30 6.47 0.48
C GLY A 402 41.41 7.99 0.37
N ALA A 403 41.94 8.63 1.42
CA ALA A 403 42.15 10.07 1.44
C ALA A 403 43.02 10.54 0.25
N PRO A 404 42.76 11.75 -0.27
CA PRO A 404 43.57 12.32 -1.33
C PRO A 404 45.03 12.45 -0.89
N PRO A 405 46.00 12.29 -1.81
CA PRO A 405 47.40 12.50 -1.49
C PRO A 405 47.62 13.94 -1.00
N PRO A 406 48.58 14.17 -0.09
CA PRO A 406 48.92 15.53 0.34
C PRO A 406 49.36 16.37 -0.86
N PRO A 407 49.04 17.68 -0.88
CA PRO A 407 49.47 18.55 -1.97
C PRO A 407 51.01 18.52 -2.09
N PRO A 408 51.55 18.59 -3.31
CA PRO A 408 52.99 18.66 -3.49
C PRO A 408 53.54 19.88 -2.73
N PRO A 409 54.74 19.77 -2.13
CA PRO A 409 55.37 20.92 -1.49
C PRO A 409 55.51 22.07 -2.49
N PRO A 410 55.40 23.34 -2.05
CA PRO A 410 55.56 24.49 -2.92
C PRO A 410 56.86 24.36 -3.72
N ALA A 411 56.79 24.58 -5.04
CA ALA A 411 57.98 24.57 -5.88
C ALA A 411 58.96 25.61 -5.33
N GLU A 412 60.12 25.16 -4.88
CA GLU A 412 61.20 26.02 -4.40
C GLU A 412 61.60 26.94 -5.56
N GLU A 413 61.36 28.24 -5.43
CA GLU A 413 61.75 29.23 -6.44
C GLU A 413 63.24 29.06 -6.73
N ALA A 414 63.56 28.63 -7.96
CA ALA A 414 64.93 28.46 -8.38
C ALA A 414 65.70 29.77 -8.16
N PRO A 415 66.83 29.76 -7.43
CA PRO A 415 67.58 30.98 -7.16
C PRO A 415 68.02 31.64 -8.47
N PRO A 416 67.97 32.99 -8.55
CA PRO A 416 68.24 33.71 -9.79
C PRO A 416 69.62 33.36 -10.32
N SER A 417 69.67 32.90 -11.58
CA SER A 417 70.93 32.52 -12.21
C SER A 417 71.84 33.74 -12.30
N LYS A 418 72.99 33.66 -11.62
CA LYS A 418 74.04 34.67 -11.72
C LYS A 418 74.61 34.62 -13.14
N LYS A 419 74.18 35.55 -13.98
CA LYS A 419 74.87 35.86 -15.24
C LYS A 419 76.33 36.20 -14.92
N LYS A 420 77.26 35.35 -15.39
CA LYS A 420 78.69 35.68 -15.45
C LYS A 420 78.86 36.87 -16.40
N LYS A 421 79.50 37.94 -15.91
CA LYS A 421 80.08 39.01 -16.72
C LYS A 421 81.49 38.61 -17.14
#